data_AF-A0AAV4JQB7-F1
#
_entry.id   AF-A0AAV4JQB7-F1
#
_cell.length_a   1.000
_cell.length_b   1.000
_cell.length_c   1.000
_cell.angle_alpha   90.00
_cell.angle_beta   90.00
_cell.angle_gamma   90.00
#
_symmetry.space_group_name_H-M   'P 1'
#
loop_
_entity.id
_entity.type
_entity.pdbx_description
1 polymer ?
#
loop_
_entity_poly.entity_id
_entity_poly.type
_entity_poly.pdbx_seq_one_letter_code
_entity_poly.pdbx_strand_id
1 'polypeptide(L)'
;MFIDKQTVTLPHVVVEKGGPPSLGRDWLRALGMYLGLNIINQDCPQTLEQVLESHGSVFKSSAGCLRGTKLVKLYTEPGAIPKFCRARQPPYAWREAIEEELSRLQCVGIIAPVEHSEWATPIVPVRKKEGTVRICGDSKTTINKECKRDNHPIPHIHR
;
A
#
# COMPACT_ATOMS: atom_id res chain seq x y z
N MET A 1 2.12 -62.96 -4.67
CA MET A 1 1.70 -61.54 -4.79
C MET A 1 2.97 -60.72 -4.58
N PHE A 2 3.51 -60.15 -5.65
CA PHE A 2 4.83 -59.51 -5.64
C PHE A 2 4.74 -58.18 -4.87
N ILE A 3 5.46 -58.08 -3.74
CA ILE A 3 5.75 -56.78 -3.14
C ILE A 3 6.96 -56.26 -3.91
N ASP A 4 6.73 -55.39 -4.87
CA ASP A 4 7.81 -54.70 -5.56
C ASP A 4 8.68 -53.98 -4.51
N LYS A 5 9.97 -54.30 -4.49
CA LYS A 5 10.94 -53.64 -3.59
C LYS A 5 11.11 -52.19 -4.05
N GLN A 6 10.28 -51.30 -3.54
CA GLN A 6 10.43 -49.87 -3.77
C GLN A 6 11.54 -49.33 -2.87
N THR A 7 12.50 -48.63 -3.48
CA THR A 7 13.59 -47.94 -2.78
C THR A 7 13.51 -46.46 -3.12
N VAL A 8 13.48 -45.60 -2.11
CA VAL A 8 13.43 -44.14 -2.26
C VAL A 8 14.47 -43.51 -1.35
N THR A 9 15.26 -42.58 -1.89
CA THR A 9 16.23 -41.79 -1.12
C THR A 9 15.58 -40.48 -0.69
N LEU A 10 15.56 -40.20 0.62
CA LEU A 10 14.92 -39.01 1.19
C LEU A 10 15.87 -38.28 2.15
N PRO A 11 15.72 -36.95 2.30
CA PRO A 11 16.52 -36.19 3.24
C PRO A 11 16.16 -36.60 4.69
N HIS A 12 17.20 -36.78 5.51
CA HIS A 12 17.10 -37.05 6.94
C HIS A 12 17.91 -36.00 7.69
N VAL A 13 17.28 -35.31 8.63
CA VAL A 13 17.91 -34.26 9.43
C VAL A 13 17.89 -34.67 10.89
N VAL A 14 19.06 -34.64 11.53
CA VAL A 14 19.21 -34.91 12.96
C VAL A 14 19.42 -33.59 13.68
N VAL A 15 18.58 -33.31 14.68
CA VAL A 15 18.67 -32.09 15.49
C VAL A 15 19.50 -32.39 16.74
N GLU A 16 20.59 -31.65 16.96
CA GLU A 16 21.58 -31.91 18.02
C GLU A 16 21.02 -31.97 19.45
N LYS A 17 19.98 -31.18 19.74
CA LYS A 17 19.35 -31.09 21.07
C LYS A 17 18.14 -32.02 21.24
N GLY A 18 17.88 -32.88 20.26
CA GLY A 18 16.71 -33.75 20.22
C GLY A 18 15.40 -33.00 19.99
N GLY A 19 14.34 -33.77 19.76
CA GLY A 19 12.99 -33.29 19.51
C GLY A 19 12.07 -34.47 19.18
N PRO A 20 10.73 -34.28 19.20
CA PRO A 20 9.81 -35.32 18.76
C PRO A 20 10.10 -35.69 17.30
N PRO A 21 10.15 -36.98 16.95
CA PRO A 21 10.39 -37.39 15.58
C PRO A 21 9.22 -36.91 14.71
N SER A 22 9.53 -36.06 13.74
CA SER A 22 8.54 -35.53 12.81
C SER A 22 8.80 -36.09 11.41
N LEU A 23 7.75 -36.62 10.78
CA LEU A 23 7.82 -37.11 9.41
C LEU A 23 7.37 -36.00 8.46
N GLY A 24 8.26 -35.57 7.57
CA GLY A 24 7.98 -34.53 6.59
C GLY A 24 7.01 -34.98 5.49
N ARG A 25 6.48 -34.03 4.72
CA ARG A 25 5.55 -34.30 3.61
C ARG A 25 6.16 -35.19 2.53
N ASP A 26 7.47 -35.08 2.30
CA ASP A 26 8.19 -35.87 1.29
C ASP A 26 8.21 -37.36 1.66
N TRP A 27 8.39 -37.65 2.95
CA TRP A 27 8.34 -39.00 3.49
C TRP A 27 6.92 -39.59 3.46
N LEU A 28 5.91 -38.81 3.84
CA LEU A 28 4.51 -39.25 3.75
C LEU A 28 4.12 -39.60 2.31
N ARG A 29 4.54 -38.79 1.33
CA ARG A 29 4.29 -39.06 -0.10
C ARG A 29 4.96 -40.35 -0.57
N ALA A 30 6.22 -40.57 -0.19
CA ALA A 30 6.96 -41.80 -0.54
C ALA A 30 6.35 -43.07 0.07
N LEU A 31 5.72 -42.95 1.25
CA LEU A 31 5.02 -44.02 1.93
C LEU A 31 3.56 -44.19 1.46
N GLY A 32 3.11 -43.41 0.47
CA GLY A 32 1.74 -43.44 -0.03
C GLY A 32 0.69 -42.90 0.97
N MET A 33 1.12 -42.16 1.98
CA MET A 33 0.26 -41.57 3.01
C MET A 33 -0.16 -40.15 2.61
N TYR A 34 -1.46 -39.95 2.44
CA TYR A 34 -2.06 -38.62 2.24
C TYR A 34 -2.74 -38.18 3.54
N LEU A 35 -2.20 -37.16 4.19
CA LEU A 35 -2.94 -36.44 5.22
C LEU A 35 -4.14 -35.78 4.53
N GLY A 36 -5.35 -36.10 4.98
CA GLY A 36 -6.60 -35.43 4.57
C GLY A 36 -6.69 -33.99 5.05
N LEU A 37 -5.61 -33.24 4.87
CA LEU A 37 -5.60 -31.79 4.95
C LEU A 37 -6.29 -31.28 3.69
N ASN A 38 -7.07 -30.21 3.79
CA ASN A 38 -7.52 -29.47 2.62
C ASN A 38 -6.27 -28.94 1.90
N ILE A 39 -5.75 -29.74 0.97
CA ILE A 39 -4.66 -29.34 0.10
C ILE A 39 -5.24 -28.26 -0.78
N ILE A 40 -4.92 -27.01 -0.47
CA ILE A 40 -5.04 -25.95 -1.45
C ILE A 40 -4.03 -26.33 -2.53
N ASN A 41 -4.47 -26.99 -3.59
CA ASN A 41 -3.67 -27.26 -4.78
C ASN A 41 -3.39 -25.92 -5.46
N GLN A 42 -2.49 -25.13 -4.90
CA GLN A 42 -1.86 -23.99 -5.54
C GLN A 42 -0.41 -23.96 -5.12
N ASP A 43 0.39 -24.80 -5.76
CA ASP A 43 1.80 -24.53 -5.96
C ASP A 43 2.14 -24.99 -7.39
N CYS A 44 1.55 -24.33 -8.38
CA CYS A 44 2.39 -24.01 -9.53
C CYS A 44 3.25 -22.85 -9.03
N PRO A 45 4.56 -23.02 -8.81
CA PRO A 45 5.42 -21.90 -8.45
C PRO A 45 5.38 -20.93 -9.63
N GLN A 46 4.46 -19.97 -9.57
CA GLN A 46 4.42 -18.91 -10.54
C GLN A 46 5.69 -18.11 -10.34
N THR A 47 6.48 -18.06 -11.40
CA THR A 47 7.64 -17.17 -11.43
C THR A 47 7.17 -15.73 -11.25
N LEU A 48 8.03 -14.87 -10.69
CA LEU A 48 7.69 -13.46 -10.47
C LEU A 48 7.19 -12.82 -11.77
N GLU A 49 7.79 -13.18 -12.88
CA GLU A 49 7.45 -12.74 -14.23
C GLU A 49 5.99 -13.08 -14.58
N GLN A 50 5.53 -14.30 -14.29
CA GLN A 50 4.16 -14.73 -14.53
C GLN A 50 3.13 -13.97 -13.66
N VAL A 51 3.51 -13.59 -12.45
CA VAL A 51 2.65 -12.81 -11.55
C VAL A 51 2.57 -11.35 -12.02
N LEU A 52 3.71 -10.76 -12.38
CA LEU A 52 3.77 -9.40 -12.90
C LEU A 52 3.02 -9.27 -14.23
N GLU A 53 3.11 -10.28 -15.10
CA GLU A 53 2.39 -10.31 -16.37
C GLU A 53 0.88 -10.47 -16.15
N SER A 54 0.47 -11.44 -15.31
CA SER A 54 -0.96 -11.68 -15.04
C SER A 54 -1.65 -10.55 -14.29
N HIS A 55 -0.91 -9.76 -13.50
CA HIS A 55 -1.43 -8.63 -12.72
C HIS A 55 -0.82 -7.27 -13.11
N GLY A 56 -0.40 -7.11 -14.36
CA GLY A 56 0.26 -5.88 -14.82
C GLY A 56 -0.55 -4.60 -14.62
N SER A 57 -1.87 -4.69 -14.47
CA SER A 57 -2.75 -3.56 -14.14
C SER A 57 -2.57 -3.01 -12.72
N VAL A 58 -2.18 -3.86 -11.77
CA VAL A 58 -1.99 -3.51 -10.35
C VAL A 58 -0.61 -2.89 -10.13
N PHE A 59 0.41 -3.37 -10.84
CA PHE A 59 1.81 -2.98 -10.68
C PHE A 59 2.25 -1.82 -11.60
N LYS A 60 1.31 -0.99 -12.05
CA LYS A 60 1.64 0.19 -12.86
C LYS A 60 2.43 1.22 -12.05
N SER A 61 3.40 1.87 -12.70
CA SER A 61 4.19 2.97 -12.10
C SER A 61 3.42 4.29 -11.99
N SER A 62 2.28 4.40 -12.68
CA SER A 62 1.39 5.56 -12.65
C SER A 62 0.47 5.56 -11.43
N ALA A 63 0.04 6.73 -10.99
CA ALA A 63 -1.01 6.84 -9.97
C ALA A 63 -2.28 6.11 -10.40
N GLY A 64 -2.81 5.26 -9.51
CA GLY A 64 -4.11 4.63 -9.69
C GLY A 64 -5.26 5.59 -9.39
N CYS A 65 -6.46 5.27 -9.86
CA CYS A 65 -7.69 5.98 -9.51
C CYS A 65 -8.70 4.96 -8.96
N LEU A 66 -9.22 5.22 -7.76
CA LEU A 66 -10.22 4.36 -7.14
C LEU A 66 -11.56 4.56 -7.84
N ARG A 67 -12.04 3.51 -8.53
CA ARG A 67 -13.29 3.51 -9.30
C ARG A 67 -14.39 2.79 -8.53
N GLY A 68 -15.63 3.24 -8.69
CA GLY A 68 -16.82 2.56 -8.14
C GLY A 68 -17.14 2.86 -6.68
N THR A 69 -16.32 3.65 -5.97
CA THR A 69 -16.63 4.16 -4.64
C THR A 69 -17.28 5.54 -4.72
N LYS A 70 -18.16 5.85 -3.76
CA LYS A 70 -18.67 7.22 -3.59
C LYS A 70 -17.49 8.14 -3.27
N LEU A 71 -17.51 9.34 -3.86
CA LEU A 71 -16.56 10.41 -3.54
C LEU A 71 -16.49 10.60 -2.01
N VAL A 72 -15.27 10.71 -1.47
CA VAL A 72 -15.06 10.97 -0.06
C VAL A 72 -15.66 12.33 0.28
N LYS A 73 -16.65 12.35 1.17
CA LYS A 73 -17.26 13.58 1.68
C LYS A 73 -16.63 13.93 3.01
N LEU A 74 -16.10 15.15 3.11
CA LEU A 74 -15.66 15.71 4.37
C LEU A 74 -16.82 16.51 4.98
N TYR A 75 -17.10 16.26 6.26
CA TYR A 75 -18.14 16.96 6.99
C TYR A 75 -17.50 17.93 7.98
N THR A 76 -18.06 19.12 8.12
CA THR A 76 -17.64 20.11 9.11
C THR A 76 -18.58 20.13 10.32
N GLU A 77 -18.11 20.67 11.44
CA GLU A 77 -18.94 20.93 12.61
C GLU A 77 -20.04 21.96 12.29
N PRO A 78 -21.24 21.85 12.92
CA PRO A 78 -22.28 22.85 12.75
C PRO A 78 -21.77 24.24 13.14
N GLY A 79 -21.84 25.21 12.22
CA GLY A 79 -21.32 26.56 12.44
C GLY A 79 -19.85 26.77 12.10
N ALA A 80 -19.19 25.80 11.46
CA ALA A 80 -17.84 25.96 10.94
C ALA A 80 -17.72 27.20 10.03
N ILE A 81 -16.71 28.03 10.31
CA ILE A 81 -16.45 29.25 9.53
C ILE A 81 -15.32 28.96 8.53
N PRO A 82 -15.56 29.13 7.21
CA PRO A 82 -14.52 28.98 6.21
C PRO A 82 -13.31 29.87 6.48
N LYS A 83 -12.13 29.28 6.31
CA LYS A 83 -10.85 29.98 6.50
C LYS A 83 -10.03 29.97 5.23
N PHE A 84 -9.81 31.16 4.68
CA PHE A 84 -8.89 31.41 3.58
C PHE A 84 -7.55 31.91 4.09
N CYS A 85 -6.51 31.08 4.00
CA CYS A 85 -5.14 31.48 4.30
C CYS A 85 -4.38 31.74 3.00
N ARG A 86 -3.70 32.89 2.93
CA ARG A 86 -2.85 33.24 1.77
C ARG A 86 -1.66 32.27 1.67
N ALA A 87 -1.20 32.06 0.44
CA ALA A 87 0.03 31.31 0.18
C ALA A 87 1.24 31.95 0.88
N ARG A 88 2.12 31.12 1.44
CA ARG A 88 3.39 31.57 2.04
C ARG A 88 4.38 31.87 0.90
N GLN A 89 5.19 32.92 1.06
CA GLN A 89 6.28 33.22 0.14
C GLN A 89 7.39 32.16 0.30
N PRO A 90 7.65 31.31 -0.71
CA PRO A 90 8.78 30.39 -0.64
C PRO A 90 10.09 31.14 -0.95
N PRO A 91 11.25 30.59 -0.53
CA PRO A 91 12.55 31.07 -0.99
C PRO A 91 12.61 31.12 -2.52
N TYR A 92 13.28 32.13 -3.08
CA TYR A 92 13.33 32.34 -4.54
C TYR A 92 13.79 31.09 -5.30
N ALA A 93 14.85 30.43 -4.80
CA ALA A 93 15.42 29.22 -5.38
C ALA A 93 14.47 28.01 -5.41
N TRP A 94 13.29 28.08 -4.78
CA TRP A 94 12.32 26.98 -4.73
C TRP A 94 11.13 27.21 -5.65
N ARG A 95 10.96 28.43 -6.18
CA ARG A 95 9.76 28.80 -6.96
C ARG A 95 9.56 27.89 -8.17
N GLU A 96 10.62 27.68 -8.95
CA GLU A 96 10.59 26.84 -10.15
C GLU A 96 10.25 25.39 -9.82
N ALA A 97 10.91 24.80 -8.82
CA ALA A 97 10.65 23.43 -8.40
C ALA A 97 9.22 23.23 -7.82
N ILE A 98 8.65 24.26 -7.19
CA ILE A 98 7.25 24.23 -6.72
C ILE A 98 6.29 24.26 -7.92
N GLU A 99 6.53 25.15 -8.88
CA GLU A 99 5.69 25.29 -10.07
C GLU A 99 5.69 24.03 -10.93
N GLU A 100 6.86 23.41 -11.11
CA GLU A 100 7.02 22.13 -11.82
C GLU A 100 6.22 21.02 -11.14
N GLU A 101 6.30 20.90 -9.81
CA GLU A 101 5.56 19.88 -9.08
C GLU A 101 4.04 20.14 -9.08
N LEU A 102 3.58 21.40 -8.99
CA LEU A 102 2.17 21.75 -9.15
C LEU A 102 1.66 21.37 -10.56
N SER A 103 2.41 21.73 -11.59
CA SER A 103 2.09 21.41 -12.99
C SER A 103 2.03 19.91 -13.21
N ARG A 104 2.98 19.15 -12.66
CA ARG A 104 2.98 17.69 -12.72
C ARG A 104 1.75 17.10 -12.04
N LEU A 105 1.42 17.55 -10.82
CA LEU A 105 0.24 17.08 -10.08
C LEU A 105 -1.07 17.38 -10.81
N GLN A 106 -1.17 18.53 -11.47
CA GLN A 106 -2.32 18.87 -12.29
C GLN A 106 -2.39 18.01 -13.55
N CYS A 107 -1.27 17.79 -14.24
CA CYS A 107 -1.18 16.96 -15.44
C CYS A 107 -1.59 15.50 -15.17
N VAL A 108 -1.18 14.93 -14.03
CA VAL A 108 -1.57 13.57 -13.64
C VAL A 108 -2.97 13.49 -12.99
N GLY A 109 -3.69 14.61 -12.89
CA GLY A 109 -5.07 14.67 -12.41
C GLY A 109 -5.24 14.51 -10.90
N ILE A 110 -4.19 14.78 -10.10
CA ILE A 110 -4.26 14.71 -8.63
C ILE A 110 -4.86 16.00 -8.05
N ILE A 111 -4.59 17.14 -8.67
CA ILE A 111 -5.17 18.44 -8.31
C ILE A 111 -5.80 19.09 -9.54
N ALA A 112 -6.70 20.03 -9.30
CA ALA A 112 -7.31 20.85 -10.34
C ALA A 112 -7.35 22.32 -9.89
N PRO A 113 -7.24 23.28 -10.83
CA PRO A 113 -7.42 24.68 -10.51
C PRO A 113 -8.88 24.95 -10.11
N VAL A 114 -9.05 25.86 -9.15
CA VAL A 114 -10.35 26.34 -8.69
C VAL A 114 -10.32 27.86 -8.75
N GLU A 115 -11.30 28.46 -9.42
CA GLU A 115 -11.34 29.92 -9.59
C GLU A 115 -11.64 30.64 -8.27
N HIS A 116 -12.59 30.11 -7.49
CA HIS A 116 -13.08 30.72 -6.27
C HIS A 116 -13.28 29.66 -5.18
N SER A 117 -12.76 29.92 -3.98
CA SER A 117 -12.94 29.07 -2.81
C SER A 117 -12.94 29.90 -1.54
N GLU A 118 -13.87 29.59 -0.63
CA GLU A 118 -13.89 30.17 0.72
C GLU A 118 -12.84 29.53 1.64
N TRP A 119 -12.36 28.33 1.28
CA TRP A 119 -11.33 27.59 2.00
C TRP A 119 -10.02 27.62 1.22
N ALA A 120 -8.93 28.03 1.89
CA ALA A 120 -7.60 27.93 1.30
C ALA A 120 -6.56 27.65 2.38
N THR A 121 -5.68 26.70 2.09
CA THR A 121 -4.62 26.26 2.98
C THR A 121 -3.27 26.54 2.33
N PRO A 122 -2.30 27.13 3.04
CA PRO A 122 -1.01 27.39 2.44
C PRO A 122 -0.27 26.07 2.19
N ILE A 123 0.50 26.04 1.10
CA ILE A 123 1.40 24.92 0.83
C ILE A 123 2.64 24.99 1.73
N VAL A 124 3.20 23.82 1.99
CA VAL A 124 4.43 23.55 2.72
C VAL A 124 5.31 22.70 1.79
N PRO A 125 6.21 23.32 1.03
CA PRO A 125 7.18 22.61 0.21
C PRO A 125 8.20 21.90 1.10
N VAL A 126 8.47 20.63 0.83
CA VAL A 126 9.49 19.82 1.53
C VAL A 126 10.50 19.32 0.51
N ARG A 127 11.79 19.62 0.73
CA ARG A 127 12.86 19.09 -0.14
C ARG A 127 13.03 17.60 0.08
N LYS A 128 13.14 16.87 -1.02
CA LYS A 128 13.56 15.47 -1.03
C LYS A 128 15.08 15.38 -1.19
N LYS A 129 15.64 14.19 -0.96
CA LYS A 129 17.10 13.97 -1.00
C LYS A 129 17.66 14.17 -2.41
N GLU A 130 16.88 13.80 -3.41
CA GLU A 130 17.16 13.93 -4.83
C GLU A 130 17.05 15.37 -5.37
N GLY A 131 16.73 16.35 -4.52
CA GLY A 131 16.67 17.77 -4.90
C GLY A 131 15.29 18.25 -5.39
N THR A 132 14.36 17.34 -5.66
CA THR A 132 12.95 17.69 -5.98
C THR A 132 12.17 18.12 -4.74
N VAL A 133 10.97 18.67 -4.95
CA VAL A 133 10.09 19.16 -3.89
C VAL A 133 8.84 18.28 -3.78
N ARG A 134 8.40 18.00 -2.55
CA ARG A 134 7.07 17.48 -2.24
C ARG A 134 6.19 18.61 -1.74
N ILE A 135 5.01 18.76 -2.33
CA ILE A 135 4.01 19.74 -1.90
C ILE A 135 3.10 19.11 -0.85
N CYS A 136 2.96 19.76 0.31
CA CYS A 136 2.02 19.38 1.37
C CYS A 136 1.11 20.56 1.72
N GLY A 137 -0.13 20.34 2.12
CA GLY A 137 -1.01 21.40 2.65
C GLY A 137 -0.92 21.49 4.18
N ASP A 138 -0.87 22.69 4.74
CA ASP A 138 -0.93 22.93 6.19
C ASP A 138 -2.37 22.91 6.75
N SER A 139 -3.08 21.79 6.56
CA SER A 139 -4.51 21.67 6.90
C SER A 139 -4.81 21.85 8.38
N LYS A 140 -3.78 21.77 9.25
CA LYS A 140 -3.86 22.05 10.68
C LYS A 140 -4.31 23.48 10.96
N THR A 141 -3.93 24.43 10.11
CA THR A 141 -4.24 25.85 10.31
C THR A 141 -5.65 26.24 9.84
N THR A 142 -6.32 25.35 9.12
CA THR A 142 -7.58 25.56 8.41
C THR A 142 -8.57 24.42 8.72
N ILE A 143 -8.81 23.52 7.77
CA ILE A 143 -9.93 22.58 7.77
C ILE A 143 -9.88 21.54 8.89
N ASN A 144 -8.70 21.13 9.37
CA ASN A 144 -8.61 20.08 10.39
C ASN A 144 -9.25 20.47 11.73
N LYS A 145 -9.41 21.77 12.01
CA LYS A 145 -10.08 22.26 13.23
C LYS A 145 -11.59 22.17 13.14
N GLU A 146 -12.11 22.32 11.93
CA GLU A 146 -13.53 22.43 11.63
C GLU A 146 -14.12 21.11 11.12
N CYS A 147 -13.27 20.18 10.67
CA CYS A 147 -13.70 18.88 10.13
C CYS A 147 -14.11 17.92 11.25
N LYS A 148 -15.30 17.33 11.11
CA LYS A 148 -15.75 16.22 11.94
C LYS A 148 -14.81 15.04 11.78
N ARG A 149 -14.45 14.41 12.90
CA ARG A 149 -13.63 13.20 12.91
C ARG A 149 -14.51 11.98 12.62
N ASP A 150 -14.20 11.28 11.54
CA ASP A 150 -14.74 9.95 11.27
C ASP A 150 -13.84 8.90 11.93
N ASN A 151 -14.32 8.31 13.03
CA ASN A 151 -13.57 7.34 13.83
C ASN A 151 -13.76 5.93 13.25
N HIS A 152 -13.06 5.62 12.16
CA HIS A 152 -12.97 4.25 11.66
C HIS A 152 -11.98 3.44 12.52
N PRO A 153 -12.37 2.28 13.08
CA PRO A 153 -11.49 1.49 13.92
C PRO A 153 -10.37 0.85 13.10
N ILE A 154 -9.12 1.18 13.45
CA ILE A 154 -7.93 0.51 12.90
C ILE A 154 -7.52 -0.57 13.90
N PRO A 155 -7.44 -1.85 13.50
CA PRO A 155 -7.07 -2.93 14.40
C PRO A 155 -5.63 -2.74 14.91
N HIS A 156 -5.43 -2.99 16.21
CA HIS A 156 -4.10 -3.05 16.79
C HIS A 156 -3.42 -4.36 16.39
N ILE A 157 -2.22 -4.27 15.80
CA ILE A 157 -1.45 -5.43 15.30
C ILE A 157 -1.04 -6.38 16.44
N HIS A 158 -0.90 -5.89 17.67
CA HIS A 158 -0.38 -6.65 18.82
C HIS A 158 -1.47 -7.28 19.71
N ARG A 159 -2.67 -7.50 19.19
CA ARG A 159 -3.77 -8.12 19.95
C ARG A 159 -4.22 -9.42 19.31
#